data_AF-A0A3N6BR90-F1
#
_entry.id   AF-A0A3N6BR90-F1
#
_cell.length_a   1.000
_cell.length_b   1.000
_cell.length_c   1.000
_cell.angle_alpha   90.00
_cell.angle_beta   90.00
_cell.angle_gamma   90.00
#
_symmetry.space_group_name_H-M   'P 1'
#
loop_
_entity.id
_entity.type
_entity.pdbx_description
1 polymer ?
#
loop_
_entity_poly.entity_id
_entity_poly.type
_entity_poly.pdbx_seq_one_letter_code
_entity_poly.pdbx_strand_id
1 'polypeptide(L)' 'EQRQQRQLTQVELARVMKSSQSRVAKMEAGDPSVSLDLLIRSLFALGMSRNALARIVAKSESSSAI' A
#
# COMPACT_ATOMS: atom_id res chain seq x y z
N GLU A 1 6.10 -4.98 -1.27
CA GLU A 1 7.13 -4.74 -2.31
C GLU A 1 7.27 -3.29 -2.77
N GLN A 2 6.19 -2.53 -3.00
CA GLN A 2 6.25 -1.15 -3.53
C GLN A 2 7.20 -0.20 -2.75
N ARG A 3 7.26 -0.32 -1.42
CA ARG A 3 8.23 0.43 -0.59
C ARG A 3 9.68 0.12 -0.96
N GLN A 4 10.00 -1.17 -1.10
CA GLN A 4 11.36 -1.65 -1.36
C GLN A 4 11.84 -1.22 -2.76
N GLN A 5 10.94 -1.19 -3.75
CA GLN A 5 11.23 -0.66 -5.09
C GLN A 5 11.67 0.81 -5.06
N ARG A 6 11.27 1.56 -4.03
CA ARG A 6 11.68 2.94 -3.78
C ARG A 6 12.85 3.08 -2.81
N GLN A 7 13.45 1.95 -2.39
CA GLN A 7 14.59 1.90 -1.47
C GLN A 7 14.33 2.59 -0.12
N LEU A 8 13.07 2.67 0.30
CA LEU A 8 12.69 3.24 1.60
C LEU A 8 12.68 2.14 2.66
N THR A 9 13.10 2.44 3.88
CA THR A 9 12.85 1.64 5.09
C THR A 9 11.40 1.81 5.56
N GLN A 10 10.92 0.92 6.44
CA GLN A 10 9.59 1.05 7.03
C GLN A 10 9.43 2.34 7.86
N VAL A 11 10.50 2.79 8.52
CA VAL A 11 10.52 4.05 9.29
C VAL A 11 10.39 5.25 8.37
N GLU A 12 11.07 5.26 7.22
CA GLU A 12 10.98 6.36 6.27
C GLU A 12 9.59 6.46 5.64
N LEU A 13 9.00 5.33 5.25
CA LEU A 13 7.62 5.33 4.77
C LEU A 13 6.65 5.80 5.88
N ALA A 14 6.85 5.38 7.12
CA ALA A 14 6.04 5.82 8.24
C ALA A 14 6.12 7.35 8.43
N ARG A 15 7.29 7.96 8.28
CA ARG A 15 7.47 9.42 8.35
C ARG A 15 6.70 10.12 7.24
N VAL A 16 6.81 9.65 5.99
CA VAL A 16 6.05 10.21 4.84
C VAL A 16 4.54 10.11 5.09
N MET A 17 4.08 9.00 5.66
CA MET A 17 2.68 8.75 5.96
C MET A 17 2.19 9.39 7.27
N LYS A 18 3.04 10.11 8.02
CA LYS A 18 2.74 10.61 9.38
C LYS A 18 2.18 9.50 10.28
N SER A 19 2.86 8.36 10.27
CA SER A 19 2.47 7.14 10.96
C SER A 19 3.61 6.55 11.78
N SER A 20 3.38 5.39 12.41
CA SER A 20 4.40 4.64 13.13
C SER A 20 4.98 3.51 12.27
N GLN A 21 6.23 3.12 12.52
CA GLN A 21 6.85 1.99 11.83
C GLN A 21 6.07 0.69 12.07
N SER A 22 5.57 0.45 13.28
CA SER A 22 4.74 -0.73 13.58
C SER A 22 3.46 -0.75 12.74
N ARG A 23 2.84 0.42 12.48
CA ARG A 23 1.68 0.49 11.60
C ARG A 23 2.04 0.12 10.17
N VAL A 24 3.17 0.63 9.64
CA VAL A 24 3.66 0.24 8.32
C VAL A 24 3.99 -1.25 8.25
N ALA A 25 4.61 -1.83 9.28
CA ALA A 25 4.90 -3.26 9.35
C ALA A 25 3.62 -4.11 9.29
N LYS A 26 2.57 -3.73 10.03
CA LYS A 26 1.25 -4.36 9.97
C LYS A 26 0.61 -4.26 8.58
N MET A 27 0.74 -3.10 7.93
CA MET A 27 0.26 -2.90 6.56
C MET A 27 0.96 -3.85 5.57
N GLU A 28 2.29 -3.99 5.68
CA GLU A 28 3.06 -4.90 4.82
C GLU A 28 2.79 -6.38 5.11
N ALA A 29 2.40 -6.72 6.34
CA ALA A 29 2.01 -8.06 6.75
C ALA A 29 0.56 -8.43 6.40
N GLY A 30 -0.25 -7.48 5.93
CA GLY A 30 -1.68 -7.71 5.65
C GLY A 30 -2.53 -7.89 6.91
N ASP A 31 -2.12 -7.28 8.04
CA ASP A 31 -2.83 -7.39 9.31
C ASP A 31 -4.28 -6.85 9.18
N PRO A 32 -5.30 -7.60 9.63
CA PRO A 32 -6.71 -7.23 9.45
C PRO A 32 -7.15 -5.99 10.24
N SER A 33 -6.34 -5.51 11.19
CA SER A 33 -6.58 -4.24 11.90
C SER A 33 -6.27 -3.00 11.06
N VAL A 34 -5.65 -3.17 9.88
CA VAL A 34 -5.33 -2.10 8.95
C VAL A 34 -6.50 -1.84 8.00
N SER A 35 -6.94 -0.58 7.90
CA SER A 35 -8.01 -0.21 6.99
C SER A 35 -7.57 -0.18 5.52
N LEU A 36 -8.51 -0.45 4.62
CA LEU A 36 -8.31 -0.31 3.17
C LEU A 36 -7.91 1.13 2.78
N ASP A 37 -8.54 2.15 3.39
CA ASP A 37 -8.17 3.56 3.16
C ASP A 37 -6.69 3.81 3.48
N LEU A 38 -6.18 3.24 4.56
CA LEU A 38 -4.78 3.40 4.94
C LEU A 38 -3.84 2.72 3.94
N LEU A 39 -4.19 1.52 3.45
CA LEU A 39 -3.45 0.83 2.38
C LEU A 39 -3.44 1.65 1.09
N ILE A 40 -4.57 2.24 0.70
CA ILE A 40 -4.65 3.08 -0.51
C ILE A 40 -3.78 4.34 -0.34
N ARG A 41 -3.80 4.98 0.84
CA ARG A 41 -2.95 6.14 1.12
C ARG A 41 -1.46 5.81 1.05
N SER A 42 -1.02 4.62 1.49
CA SER A 42 0.39 4.25 1.38
C SER A 42 0.83 4.10 -0.08
N LEU A 43 -0.04 3.57 -0.95
CA LEU A 43 0.25 3.47 -2.38
C LEU A 43 0.45 4.86 -3.00
N PHE A 44 -0.40 5.83 -2.65
CA PHE A 44 -0.21 7.22 -3.11
C PHE A 44 1.01 7.90 -2.51
N ALA A 45 1.33 7.66 -1.23
CA ALA A 45 2.57 8.14 -0.61
C ALA A 45 3.82 7.56 -1.31
N LEU A 46 3.71 6.33 -1.81
CA LEU A 46 4.68 5.67 -2.68
C LEU A 46 4.48 6.05 -4.15
N GLY A 47 3.89 7.20 -4.47
CA GLY A 47 3.81 7.76 -5.81
C GLY A 47 3.08 6.91 -6.85
N MET A 48 2.21 5.99 -6.43
CA MET A 48 1.34 5.26 -7.36
C MET A 48 0.37 6.24 -8.03
N SER A 49 0.19 6.13 -9.35
CA SER A 49 -0.82 6.92 -10.05
C SER A 49 -2.21 6.31 -9.87
N ARG A 50 -3.24 7.16 -9.93
CA ARG A 50 -4.65 6.73 -9.87
C ARG A 50 -4.97 5.67 -10.93
N ASN A 51 -4.44 5.84 -12.14
CA ASN A 51 -4.65 4.90 -13.25
C ASN A 51 -3.97 3.54 -12.98
N ALA A 52 -2.80 3.53 -12.35
CA ALA A 52 -2.13 2.29 -11.97
C ALA A 52 -2.94 1.54 -10.91
N LEU A 53 -3.43 2.24 -9.88
CA LEU A 53 -4.29 1.64 -8.86
C LEU A 53 -5.58 1.09 -9.47
N ALA A 54 -6.25 1.86 -10.33
CA ALA A 54 -7.48 1.44 -10.99
C ALA A 54 -7.29 0.15 -11.81
N ARG A 55 -6.17 0.00 -12.52
CA ARG A 55 -5.85 -1.24 -13.25
C ARG A 55 -5.65 -2.44 -12.34
N ILE A 56 -5.03 -2.26 -11.17
CA ILE A 56 -4.81 -3.36 -10.22
C ILE A 56 -6.16 -3.86 -9.69
N VAL A 57 -7.03 -2.92 -9.29
CA VAL A 57 -8.37 -3.24 -8.76
C VAL A 57 -9.28 -3.80 -9.86
N ALA A 58 -9.25 -3.25 -11.08
CA ALA A 58 -10.04 -3.77 -12.19
C ALA A 58 -9.58 -5.17 -12.62
N LYS A 59 -8.27 -5.46 -12.54
CA LYS A 59 -7.71 -6.78 -12.89
C LYS A 59 -8.12 -7.86 -11.88
N SER A 60 -8.30 -7.53 -10.60
CA SER A 60 -8.74 -8.53 -9.61
C SER A 60 -10.15 -9.05 -9.91
N GLU A 61 -11.03 -8.21 -10.47
CA GLU A 61 -12.40 -8.61 -10.87
C GLU A 61 -12.41 -9.61 -12.04
N SER A 62 -11.43 -9.56 -12.94
CA SER A 62 -11.35 -10.48 -14.09
C SER A 62 -10.85 -11.88 -13.71
N SER A 63 -10.23 -12.03 -12.53
CA SER A 63 -9.69 -13.31 -12.06
C SER A 63 -10.67 -14.11 -11.21
N SER A 64 -11.77 -13.49 -10.77
CA SER A 64 -12.88 -14.11 -10.03
C SER A 64 -14.00 -14.65 -10.93
N ALA A 65 -13.82 -14.62 -12.25
CA ALA A 65 -14.80 -15.08 -13.23
C ALA A 65 -14.56 -16.53 -13.74
N ILE A 66 -13.90 -17.39 -12.95
CA ILE A 66 -13.69 -18.82 -13.26
C ILE A 66 -14.34 -19.68 -12.18
#